data_AF-A0A2K2V4Z7-F1
#
_entry.id   AF-A0A2K2V4Z7-F1
#
_cell.length_a   1.000
_cell.length_b   1.000
_cell.length_c   1.000
_cell.angle_alpha   90.00
_cell.angle_beta   90.00
_cell.angle_gamma   90.00
#
_symmetry.space_group_name_H-M   'P 1'
#
loop_
_entity.id
_entity.type
_entity.pdbx_description
1 polymer ?
#
loop_
_entity_poly.entity_id
_entity_poly.type
_entity_poly.pdbx_seq_one_letter_code
_entity_poly.pdbx_strand_id
1 'polypeptide(L)' 'MSRMVRLLLREMRLYDMTTHEDRLEIDREIERRTGLSCDEAIEMGLISRDEFLAIVNEILRRRKRGKEVELYV' A
#
# COMPACT_ATOMS: atom_id res chain seq x y z
N MET A 1 -5.56 8.21 -5.08
CA MET A 1 -4.63 8.18 -3.95
C MET A 1 -5.26 8.85 -2.75
N SER A 2 -5.90 8.02 -1.92
CA SER A 2 -6.51 8.41 -0.65
C SER A 2 -5.58 9.28 0.21
N ARG A 3 -6.18 10.22 0.94
CA ARG A 3 -5.45 11.01 1.95
C ARG A 3 -5.01 10.13 3.11
N MET A 4 -5.82 9.13 3.47
CA MET A 4 -5.55 8.23 4.57
C MET A 4 -4.34 7.32 4.32
N VAL A 5 -4.17 6.80 3.09
CA VAL A 5 -2.96 6.04 2.71
C VAL A 5 -1.69 6.84 2.99
N ARG A 6 -1.70 8.15 2.68
CA ARG A 6 -0.55 9.02 2.96
C ARG A 6 -0.30 9.21 4.45
N LEU A 7 -1.35 9.33 5.25
CA LEU A 7 -1.25 9.49 6.70
C LEU A 7 -0.70 8.21 7.34
N LEU A 8 -1.27 7.05 7.03
CA LEU A 8 -0.81 5.76 7.56
C LEU A 8 0.64 5.46 7.16
N LEU A 9 1.03 5.73 5.92
CA LEU A 9 2.42 5.58 5.50
C LEU A 9 3.36 6.52 6.24
N ARG A 10 2.93 7.73 6.59
CA ARG A 10 3.72 8.68 7.40
C ARG A 10 3.84 8.21 8.85
N GLU A 11 2.75 7.76 9.45
CA GLU A 11 2.76 7.20 10.81
C GLU A 11 3.67 5.99 10.93
N MET A 12 3.74 5.17 9.88
CA MET A 12 4.63 4.01 9.82
C MET A 12 6.06 4.34 9.36
N ARG A 13 6.37 5.61 9.07
CA ARG A 13 7.65 6.06 8.48
C ARG A 13 8.02 5.36 7.17
N LEU A 14 7.03 4.91 6.42
CA LEU A 14 7.17 4.25 5.11
C LEU A 14 6.95 5.22 3.95
N TYR A 15 6.43 6.42 4.21
CA TYR A 15 6.10 7.39 3.17
C TYR A 15 7.29 7.71 2.24
N ASP A 16 8.47 7.91 2.81
CA ASP A 16 9.69 8.24 2.03
C ASP A 16 10.29 7.02 1.32
N MET A 17 9.91 5.81 1.75
CA MET A 17 10.31 4.54 1.13
C MET A 17 9.36 4.09 0.01
N THR A 18 8.27 4.82 -0.22
CA THR A 18 7.26 4.51 -1.23
C THR A 18 7.26 5.56 -2.34
N THR A 19 7.21 5.12 -3.60
CA THR A 19 7.03 6.04 -4.74
C THR A 19 5.56 6.42 -4.90
N HIS A 20 5.27 7.35 -5.81
CA HIS A 20 3.88 7.66 -6.16
C HIS A 20 3.12 6.43 -6.68
N GLU A 21 3.76 5.63 -7.52
CA GLU A 21 3.18 4.38 -8.04
C GLU A 21 2.91 3.35 -6.93
N ASP A 22 3.84 3.15 -5.99
CA ASP A 22 3.59 2.24 -4.85
C ASP A 22 2.35 2.65 -4.09
N ARG A 23 2.19 3.95 -3.85
CA ARG A 23 1.04 4.49 -3.12
C ARG A 23 -0.27 4.33 -3.88
N LEU A 24 -0.25 4.40 -5.22
CA LEU A 24 -1.41 4.09 -6.06
C LEU A 24 -1.74 2.60 -6.06
N GLU A 25 -0.73 1.74 -6.07
CA GLU A 25 -0.92 0.29 -6.01
C GLU A 25 -1.50 -0.14 -4.65
N ILE A 26 -1.03 0.47 -3.55
CA ILE A 26 -1.57 0.27 -2.20
C ILE A 26 -3.05 0.65 -2.15
N ASP A 27 -3.40 1.83 -2.68
CA ASP A 27 -4.80 2.31 -2.77
C ASP A 27 -5.68 1.28 -3.49
N ARG A 28 -5.24 0.83 -4.68
CA ARG A 28 -5.98 -0.16 -5.49
C ARG A 28 -6.07 -1.53 -4.84
N GLU A 29 -5.04 -1.98 -4.13
CA GLU A 29 -5.04 -3.27 -3.43
C GLU A 29 -6.04 -3.27 -2.28
N ILE A 30 -6.12 -2.17 -1.53
CA ILE A 30 -7.10 -1.99 -0.46
C ILE A 30 -8.51 -1.97 -1.03
N GLU A 31 -8.74 -1.20 -2.10
CA GLU A 31 -10.02 -1.16 -2.80
C GLU A 31 -10.44 -2.53 -3.31
N ARG A 32 -9.49 -3.30 -3.88
CA ARG A 32 -9.77 -4.64 -4.38
C ARG A 32 -10.13 -5.64 -3.28
N ARG A 33 -9.46 -5.56 -2.13
CA ARG A 33 -9.71 -6.49 -1.00
C ARG A 33 -11.01 -6.20 -0.27
N THR A 34 -11.34 -4.92 -0.12
CA THR A 34 -12.51 -4.49 0.67
C THR A 34 -13.75 -4.24 -0.18
N GLY A 35 -13.58 -4.02 -1.49
CA GLY A 35 -14.66 -3.59 -2.38
C GLY A 35 -15.11 -2.15 -2.14
N LEU A 36 -14.41 -1.41 -1.28
CA LEU A 36 -14.74 -0.06 -0.84
C LEU A 36 -13.57 0.88 -1.09
N SER A 37 -13.82 2.19 -1.10
CA SER A 37 -12.72 3.14 -1.14
C SER A 37 -11.82 2.97 0.10
N CYS A 38 -10.54 3.28 -0.04
CA CYS A 38 -9.58 3.16 1.06
C CYS A 38 -9.97 4.02 2.28
N ASP A 39 -10.60 5.17 2.04
CA ASP A 39 -11.11 6.04 3.11
C ASP A 39 -12.28 5.36 3.85
N GLU A 40 -13.25 4.77 3.13
CA GLU A 40 -14.38 4.04 3.73
C GLU A 40 -13.92 2.77 4.47
N ALA A 41 -12.97 2.02 3.90
CA ALA A 41 -12.43 0.81 4.53
C ALA A 41 -11.80 1.10 5.90
N ILE A 42 -11.16 2.27 6.05
CA ILE A 42 -10.52 2.68 7.30
C ILE A 42 -11.54 3.25 8.28
N GLU A 43 -12.49 4.06 7.82
CA GLU A 43 -13.59 4.56 8.66
C GLU A 43 -14.44 3.42 9.23
N MET A 44 -14.67 2.37 8.44
CA MET A 44 -15.41 1.17 8.85
C MET A 44 -14.56 0.17 9.66
N GLY A 45 -13.26 0.43 9.84
CA GLY A 45 -12.36 -0.45 10.59
C GLY A 45 -12.14 -1.82 9.91
N LEU A 46 -12.34 -1.90 8.60
CA LEU A 46 -12.21 -3.14 7.80
C LEU A 46 -10.75 -3.53 7.55
N ILE A 47 -9.82 -2.61 7.80
CA ILE A 47 -8.39 -2.86 7.74
C ILE A 47 -7.76 -2.42 9.05
N SER A 48 -7.17 -3.38 9.74
CA SER A 48 -6.29 -3.13 10.88
C SER A 48 -4.93 -2.59 10.44
N ARG A 49 -4.20 -2.01 11.39
CA ARG A 49 -2.84 -1.50 11.15
C ARG A 49 -1.89 -2.58 10.61
N ASP A 50 -2.02 -3.80 11.12
CA ASP A 50 -1.16 -4.92 10.73
C ASP A 50 -1.50 -5.43 9.31
N GLU A 51 -2.78 -5.45 8.95
CA GLU A 51 -3.21 -5.78 7.59
C GLU A 51 -2.75 -4.74 6.57
N PHE A 52 -2.84 -3.46 6.92
CA PHE A 52 -2.31 -2.38 6.09
C PHE A 52 -0.80 -2.56 5.87
N LEU A 53 -0.06 -2.82 6.94
CA LEU A 53 1.38 -3.05 6.86
C LEU A 53 1.72 -4.30 6.03
N ALA A 54 0.93 -5.37 6.12
CA ALA A 54 1.10 -6.57 5.30
C ALA A 54 0.92 -6.27 3.81
N ILE A 55 -0.13 -5.51 3.45
CA ILE A 55 -0.39 -5.06 2.06
C ILE A 55 0.79 -4.24 1.52
N VAL A 56 1.25 -3.24 2.29
CA VAL A 56 2.37 -2.38 1.89
C VAL A 56 3.63 -3.21 1.66
N ASN A 57 3.95 -4.12 2.58
CA ASN A 57 5.13 -4.98 2.44
C ASN A 57 5.03 -5.93 1.25
N GLU A 58 3.85 -6.47 0.97
CA GLU A 58 3.63 -7.33 -0.20
C GLU A 58 3.92 -6.59 -1.50
N ILE A 59 3.39 -5.38 -1.65
CA ILE A 59 3.62 -4.53 -2.83
C ILE A 59 5.10 -4.18 -2.99
N LEU A 60 5.74 -3.73 -1.91
CA LEU A 60 7.17 -3.42 -1.93
C LEU A 60 8.04 -4.65 -2.27
N ARG A 61 7.65 -5.84 -1.80
CA ARG A 61 8.33 -7.10 -2.14
C ARG A 61 8.13 -7.50 -3.60
N ARG A 62 6.91 -7.39 -4.13
CA ARG A 62 6.60 -7.65 -5.55
C ARG A 62 7.45 -6.75 -6.44
N ARG A 63 7.61 -5.48 -6.07
CA ARG A 63 8.40 -4.52 -6.83
C ARG A 63 9.90 -4.75 -6.74
N LYS A 64 10.42 -5.14 -5.56
CA LYS A 64 11.82 -5.57 -5.44
C LYS A 64 12.13 -6.78 -6.32
N ARG A 65 11.22 -7.77 -6.36
CA ARG A 65 11.35 -8.93 -7.25
C ARG A 65 11.28 -8.54 -8.72
N GLY A 66 10.39 -7.62 -9.11
CA GLY A 66 10.34 -7.10 -10.47
C GLY A 66 11.65 -6.41 -10.88
N LYS A 67 12.23 -5.59 -9.99
CA LYS A 67 13.55 -4.95 -10.23
C LYS A 67 14.71 -5.94 -10.28
N GLU A 68 14.72 -6.98 -9.45
CA GLU A 68 15.73 -8.04 -9.55
C GLU A 68 15.63 -8.75 -10.90
N VAL A 69 14.43 -9.12 -11.34
CA VAL A 69 14.24 -9.79 -12.63
C VAL A 69 14.63 -8.88 -13.80
N GLU A 70 14.38 -7.58 -13.73
CA GLU A 70 14.77 -6.61 -14.76
C GLU A 70 16.29 -6.34 -14.83
N LEU A 71 17.05 -6.63 -13.75
CA LEU A 71 18.51 -6.53 -13.73
C LEU A 71 19.23 -7.77 -14.32
N TYR A 72 18.49 -8.85 -14.56
CA TYR A 72 19.00 -10.13 -15.08
C TYR A 72 18.41 -10.50 -16.45
N VAL A 73 17.86 -9.54 -17.20
CA VAL A 73 17.35 -9.73 -18.57
C VAL A 73 18.09 -8.82 -19.55
#